data_AF-A0A259EXD8-F1
#
_entry.id   AF-A0A259EXD8-F1
#
_cell.length_a   1.000
_cell.length_b   1.000
_cell.length_c   1.000
_cell.angle_alpha   90.00
_cell.angle_beta   90.00
_cell.angle_gamma   90.00
#
_symmetry.space_group_name_H-M   'P 1'
#
loop_
_entity.id
_entity.type
_entity.pdbx_description
1 polymer ?
#
loop_
_entity_poly.entity_id
_entity_poly.type
_entity_poly.pdbx_seq_one_letter_code
_entity_poly.pdbx_strand_id
1 'polypeptide(L)'
;MSQELFAAAQSGDAAQIKQLLDAGSDHAAADEAGETALMHAAHAGHLDAVKVLIAAGADVKTKSPQGWTALAKAAYNGETERGYVEAIEVLADAGASVNEPIFFGITPLMLAAGGGDASVVEWLINHGADVLATNEGGRTARMMADDKFYVDVINLLHEAEQQLGVSVDGSCSSTHGVAKPQVVNLMKPTTH
;
A
#
# COMPACT_ATOMS: atom_id res chain seq x y z
N MET A 1 17.62 -17.59 -13.52
CA MET A 1 17.90 -17.22 -12.11
C MET A 1 16.96 -16.12 -11.64
N SER A 2 17.01 -14.89 -12.19
CA SER A 2 16.07 -13.82 -11.76
C SER A 2 14.59 -14.14 -12.01
N GLN A 3 14.26 -14.73 -13.18
CA GLN A 3 12.87 -15.15 -13.46
C GLN A 3 12.32 -16.20 -12.48
N GLU A 4 13.17 -17.12 -12.00
CA GLU A 4 12.77 -18.12 -11.00
C GLU A 4 12.53 -17.46 -9.65
N LEU A 5 13.33 -16.45 -9.30
CA LEU A 5 13.13 -15.67 -8.09
C LEU A 5 11.81 -14.89 -8.12
N PHE A 6 11.45 -14.29 -9.26
CA PHE A 6 10.17 -13.59 -9.43
C PHE A 6 8.99 -14.55 -9.33
N ALA A 7 9.08 -15.74 -9.95
CA ALA A 7 8.05 -16.76 -9.85
C ALA A 7 7.87 -17.27 -8.40
N ALA A 8 8.97 -17.52 -7.69
CA ALA A 8 8.94 -17.94 -6.28
C ALA A 8 8.37 -16.83 -5.37
N ALA A 9 8.70 -15.57 -5.64
CA ALA A 9 8.13 -14.43 -4.94
C ALA A 9 6.62 -14.30 -5.16
N GLN A 10 6.17 -14.48 -6.40
CA GLN A 10 4.75 -14.41 -6.77
C GLN A 10 3.93 -15.58 -6.21
N SER A 11 4.53 -16.76 -6.00
CA SER A 11 3.88 -17.93 -5.40
C SER A 11 3.99 -18.00 -3.87
N GLY A 12 4.87 -17.17 -3.28
CA GLY A 12 5.09 -17.11 -1.84
C GLY A 12 6.00 -18.22 -1.30
N ASP A 13 6.76 -18.92 -2.15
CA ASP A 13 7.68 -19.97 -1.73
C ASP A 13 8.95 -19.38 -1.09
N ALA A 14 8.82 -18.99 0.18
CA ALA A 14 9.90 -18.40 0.97
C ALA A 14 11.14 -19.30 1.06
N ALA A 15 10.97 -20.63 1.02
CA ALA A 15 12.07 -21.58 1.06
C ALA A 15 12.86 -21.56 -0.27
N GLN A 16 12.16 -21.57 -1.40
CA GLN A 16 12.77 -21.46 -2.72
C GLN A 16 13.46 -20.11 -2.91
N ILE A 17 12.82 -19.00 -2.49
CA ILE A 17 13.43 -17.66 -2.51
C ILE A 17 14.77 -17.69 -1.77
N LYS A 18 14.79 -18.21 -0.53
CA LYS A 18 16.01 -18.29 0.26
C LYS A 18 17.10 -19.11 -0.45
N GLN A 19 16.75 -20.28 -1.00
CA GLN A 19 17.71 -21.11 -1.74
C GLN A 19 18.28 -20.40 -2.97
N LEU A 20 17.45 -19.69 -3.73
CA LEU A 20 17.87 -18.94 -4.90
C LEU A 20 18.82 -17.80 -4.54
N LEU A 21 18.55 -17.10 -3.44
CA LEU A 21 19.40 -16.03 -2.92
C LEU A 21 20.74 -16.57 -2.39
N ASP A 22 20.71 -17.68 -1.64
CA ASP A 22 21.91 -18.38 -1.17
C ASP A 22 22.77 -18.90 -2.35
N ALA A 23 22.14 -19.23 -3.49
CA ALA A 23 22.80 -19.60 -4.74
C ALA A 23 23.33 -18.40 -5.56
N GLY A 24 23.18 -17.18 -5.06
CA GLY A 24 23.69 -15.95 -5.68
C GLY A 24 22.72 -15.26 -6.65
N SER A 25 21.42 -15.54 -6.58
CA SER A 25 20.43 -14.75 -7.30
C SER A 25 20.42 -13.31 -6.79
N ASP A 26 20.37 -12.35 -7.71
CA ASP A 26 20.33 -10.94 -7.38
C ASP A 26 18.91 -10.52 -6.91
N HIS A 27 18.78 -10.19 -5.63
CA HIS A 27 17.54 -9.70 -5.04
C HIS A 27 17.12 -8.32 -5.57
N ALA A 28 18.04 -7.55 -6.16
CA ALA A 28 17.78 -6.24 -6.77
C ALA A 28 17.45 -6.34 -8.27
N ALA A 29 17.50 -7.55 -8.84
CA ALA A 29 17.09 -7.75 -10.22
C ALA A 29 15.64 -7.29 -10.43
N ALA A 30 15.40 -6.68 -11.58
CA ALA A 30 14.09 -6.25 -12.02
C ALA A 30 13.69 -6.98 -13.30
N ASP A 31 12.39 -7.23 -13.47
CA ASP A 31 11.81 -7.82 -14.68
C ASP A 31 11.66 -6.79 -15.82
N GLU A 32 10.98 -7.16 -16.90
CA GLU A 32 10.75 -6.29 -18.05
C GLU A 32 9.86 -5.07 -17.73
N ALA A 33 9.02 -5.16 -16.72
CA ALA A 33 8.22 -4.05 -16.20
C ALA A 33 9.02 -3.18 -15.20
N GLY A 34 10.25 -3.58 -14.85
CA GLY A 34 11.07 -2.94 -13.84
C GLY A 34 10.62 -3.26 -12.42
N GLU A 35 9.92 -4.38 -12.22
CA GLU A 35 9.45 -4.85 -10.92
C GLU A 35 10.44 -5.84 -10.30
N THR A 36 10.65 -5.71 -8.99
CA THR A 36 11.55 -6.59 -8.24
C THR A 36 10.81 -7.77 -7.64
N ALA A 37 11.54 -8.80 -7.20
CA ALA A 37 10.95 -9.91 -6.45
C ALA A 37 10.14 -9.42 -5.22
N LEU A 38 10.61 -8.36 -4.54
CA LEU A 38 9.90 -7.79 -3.39
C LEU A 38 8.55 -7.19 -3.79
N MET A 39 8.46 -6.56 -4.96
CA MET A 39 7.20 -6.02 -5.49
C MET A 39 6.21 -7.13 -5.83
N HIS A 40 6.66 -8.25 -6.43
CA HIS A 40 5.81 -9.42 -6.69
C HIS A 40 5.28 -10.06 -5.40
N ALA A 41 6.15 -10.29 -4.42
CA ALA A 41 5.75 -10.86 -3.13
C ALA A 41 4.75 -9.97 -2.39
N ALA A 42 4.97 -8.65 -2.43
CA ALA A 42 4.08 -7.67 -1.82
C ALA A 42 2.72 -7.59 -2.52
N HIS A 43 2.70 -7.61 -3.86
CA HIS A 43 1.46 -7.63 -4.64
C HIS A 43 0.62 -8.90 -4.38
N ALA A 44 1.29 -10.04 -4.17
CA ALA A 44 0.65 -11.31 -3.87
C ALA A 44 0.26 -11.49 -2.38
N GLY A 45 0.64 -10.55 -1.50
CA GLY A 45 0.36 -10.63 -0.07
C GLY A 45 1.15 -11.70 0.69
N HIS A 46 2.27 -12.17 0.14
CA HIS A 46 3.06 -13.24 0.73
C HIS A 46 4.03 -12.72 1.79
N LEU A 47 3.54 -12.55 3.02
CA LEU A 47 4.29 -11.97 4.14
C LEU A 47 5.66 -12.62 4.39
N ASP A 48 5.74 -13.96 4.36
CA ASP A 48 7.00 -14.65 4.61
C ASP A 48 8.02 -14.42 3.49
N ALA A 49 7.56 -14.35 2.24
CA ALA A 49 8.39 -14.01 1.09
C ALA A 49 8.91 -12.56 1.20
N VAL A 50 8.05 -11.61 1.58
CA VAL A 50 8.43 -10.20 1.85
C VAL A 50 9.52 -10.14 2.91
N LYS A 51 9.35 -10.84 4.05
CA LYS A 51 10.33 -10.88 5.14
C LYS A 51 11.66 -11.45 4.70
N VAL A 52 11.68 -12.56 3.95
CA VAL A 52 12.91 -13.18 3.45
C VAL A 52 13.65 -12.23 2.51
N LEU A 53 12.95 -11.58 1.58
CA LEU A 53 13.57 -10.64 0.63
C LEU A 53 14.16 -9.41 1.31
N ILE A 54 13.46 -8.84 2.30
CA ILE A 54 13.98 -7.73 3.11
C ILE A 54 15.20 -8.18 3.92
N ALA A 55 15.15 -9.36 4.55
CA ALA A 55 16.27 -9.91 5.32
C ALA A 55 17.51 -10.17 4.44
N ALA A 56 17.30 -10.45 3.16
CA ALA A 56 18.36 -10.61 2.16
C ALA A 56 18.92 -9.28 1.61
N GLY A 57 18.36 -8.12 2.03
CA GLY A 57 18.85 -6.80 1.63
C GLY A 57 18.13 -6.17 0.44
N ALA A 58 16.94 -6.65 0.06
CA ALA A 58 16.11 -5.98 -0.94
C ALA A 58 15.73 -4.56 -0.49
N ASP A 59 15.95 -3.57 -1.34
CA ASP A 59 15.63 -2.17 -1.03
C ASP A 59 14.13 -1.90 -1.21
N VAL A 60 13.45 -1.67 -0.09
CA VAL A 60 12.01 -1.35 -0.02
C VAL A 60 11.64 -0.02 -0.69
N LYS A 61 12.62 0.85 -0.97
CA LYS A 61 12.44 2.15 -1.62
C LYS A 61 12.62 2.09 -3.13
N THR A 62 12.97 0.93 -3.68
CA THR A 62 13.08 0.72 -5.12
C THR A 62 11.75 1.06 -5.79
N LYS A 63 11.83 1.70 -6.96
CA LYS A 63 10.67 2.08 -7.78
C LYS A 63 10.78 1.47 -9.16
N SER A 64 9.67 0.96 -9.67
CA SER A 64 9.55 0.64 -11.09
C SER A 64 9.52 1.94 -11.93
N PRO A 65 9.65 1.87 -13.27
CA PRO A 65 9.52 3.02 -14.15
C PRO A 65 8.18 3.78 -14.02
N GLN A 66 7.10 3.11 -13.59
CA GLN A 66 5.81 3.74 -13.31
C GLN A 66 5.67 4.18 -11.84
N GLY A 67 6.75 4.16 -11.07
CA GLY A 67 6.80 4.62 -9.69
C GLY A 67 6.32 3.60 -8.66
N TRP A 68 5.97 2.37 -9.05
CA TRP A 68 5.50 1.35 -8.12
C TRP A 68 6.58 0.99 -7.10
N THR A 69 6.20 1.03 -5.82
CA THR A 69 6.98 0.48 -4.70
C THR A 69 6.34 -0.83 -4.24
N ALA A 70 7.07 -1.62 -3.45
CA ALA A 70 6.49 -2.80 -2.82
C ALA A 70 5.27 -2.44 -1.92
N LEU A 71 5.32 -1.31 -1.22
CA LEU A 71 4.20 -0.84 -0.39
C LEU A 71 2.99 -0.47 -1.26
N ALA A 72 3.18 0.24 -2.37
CA ALA A 72 2.10 0.56 -3.29
C ALA A 72 1.49 -0.72 -3.92
N LYS A 73 2.30 -1.73 -4.21
CA LYS A 73 1.83 -3.04 -4.69
C LYS A 73 1.00 -3.79 -3.65
N ALA A 74 1.40 -3.77 -2.39
CA ALA A 74 0.62 -4.37 -1.30
C ALA A 74 -0.69 -3.60 -1.03
N ALA A 75 -0.69 -2.27 -1.20
CA ALA A 75 -1.88 -1.45 -1.09
C ALA A 75 -2.85 -1.60 -2.28
N TYR A 76 -2.36 -2.10 -3.41
CA TYR A 76 -3.15 -2.42 -4.60
C TYR A 76 -3.49 -3.92 -4.63
N ASN A 77 -4.45 -4.33 -3.83
CA ASN A 77 -4.83 -5.75 -3.69
C ASN A 77 -5.90 -6.23 -4.70
N GLY A 78 -6.38 -5.37 -5.59
CA GLY A 78 -7.55 -5.69 -6.41
C GLY A 78 -8.76 -6.07 -5.53
N GLU A 79 -9.85 -6.52 -6.13
CA GLU A 79 -11.12 -6.80 -5.40
C GLU A 79 -11.06 -8.04 -4.48
N THR A 80 -9.89 -8.43 -3.99
CA THR A 80 -9.78 -9.46 -2.97
C THR A 80 -10.11 -8.83 -1.62
N GLU A 81 -11.09 -9.37 -0.90
CA GLU A 81 -11.53 -8.89 0.43
C GLU A 81 -10.47 -9.09 1.55
N ARG A 82 -9.18 -9.18 1.19
CA ARG A 82 -8.07 -9.40 2.11
C ARG A 82 -7.03 -8.30 1.91
N GLY A 83 -6.97 -7.40 2.87
CA GLY A 83 -5.88 -6.44 2.95
C GLY A 83 -4.61 -7.05 3.49
N TYR A 84 -3.50 -6.74 2.84
CA TYR A 84 -2.16 -7.22 3.23
C TYR A 84 -1.52 -6.29 4.26
N VAL A 85 -2.27 -5.96 5.32
CA VAL A 85 -1.86 -4.99 6.34
C VAL A 85 -0.53 -5.39 6.98
N GLU A 86 -0.32 -6.68 7.28
CA GLU A 86 0.93 -7.15 7.87
C GLU A 86 2.12 -6.99 6.92
N ALA A 87 1.92 -7.12 5.61
CA ALA A 87 2.98 -6.90 4.63
C ALA A 87 3.33 -5.41 4.52
N ILE A 88 2.31 -4.54 4.53
CA ILE A 88 2.48 -3.09 4.54
C ILE A 88 3.21 -2.63 5.79
N GLU A 89 2.84 -3.15 6.96
CA GLU A 89 3.49 -2.88 8.24
C GLU A 89 4.98 -3.25 8.19
N VAL A 90 5.31 -4.47 7.76
CA VAL A 90 6.71 -4.90 7.62
C VAL A 90 7.50 -4.03 6.63
N LEU A 91 6.88 -3.62 5.52
CA LEU A 91 7.53 -2.75 4.54
C LEU A 91 7.77 -1.35 5.10
N ALA A 92 6.80 -0.79 5.83
CA ALA A 92 6.92 0.52 6.47
C ALA A 92 7.97 0.52 7.59
N ASP A 93 8.01 -0.53 8.42
CA ASP A 93 9.02 -0.73 9.45
C ASP A 93 10.44 -0.84 8.86
N ALA A 94 10.56 -1.43 7.66
CA ALA A 94 11.79 -1.47 6.88
C ALA A 94 12.13 -0.12 6.19
N GLY A 95 11.28 0.91 6.34
CA GLY A 95 11.52 2.27 5.87
C GLY A 95 10.88 2.62 4.52
N ALA A 96 9.89 1.85 4.05
CA ALA A 96 9.08 2.23 2.89
C ALA A 96 8.22 3.47 3.20
N SER A 97 8.09 4.35 2.21
CA SER A 97 7.25 5.56 2.33
C SER A 97 5.78 5.22 2.11
N VAL A 98 4.92 5.62 3.05
CA VAL A 98 3.46 5.45 2.97
C VAL A 98 2.78 6.39 1.97
N ASN A 99 3.49 7.45 1.55
CA ASN A 99 2.95 8.52 0.70
C ASN A 99 3.57 8.53 -0.71
N GLU A 100 4.40 7.55 -1.06
CA GLU A 100 5.13 7.58 -2.31
C GLU A 100 4.19 7.45 -3.51
N PRO A 101 4.03 8.48 -4.36
CA PRO A 101 3.11 8.41 -5.47
C PRO A 101 3.68 7.57 -6.61
N ILE A 102 2.81 6.78 -7.23
CA ILE A 102 3.08 6.14 -8.52
C ILE A 102 2.72 7.11 -9.67
N PHE A 103 2.77 6.62 -10.91
CA PHE A 103 2.41 7.38 -12.10
C PHE A 103 1.04 8.08 -11.96
N PHE A 104 0.92 9.26 -12.55
CA PHE A 104 -0.21 10.19 -12.39
C PHE A 104 -0.43 10.73 -10.97
N GLY A 105 0.53 10.60 -10.06
CA GLY A 105 0.39 11.11 -8.69
C GLY A 105 -0.54 10.26 -7.81
N ILE A 106 -0.81 9.01 -8.19
CA ILE A 106 -1.68 8.11 -7.42
C ILE A 106 -0.91 7.63 -6.17
N THR A 107 -1.45 7.86 -4.98
CA THR A 107 -0.82 7.46 -3.71
C THR A 107 -1.23 6.04 -3.29
N PRO A 108 -0.52 5.39 -2.36
CA PRO A 108 -0.93 4.10 -1.80
C PRO A 108 -2.34 4.14 -1.18
N LEU A 109 -2.70 5.25 -0.53
CA LEU A 109 -4.05 5.43 0.03
C LEU A 109 -5.13 5.48 -1.07
N MET A 110 -4.84 6.12 -2.21
CA MET A 110 -5.75 6.12 -3.36
C MET A 110 -5.92 4.72 -3.97
N LEU A 111 -4.85 3.92 -4.04
CA LEU A 111 -4.92 2.53 -4.51
C LEU A 111 -5.81 1.68 -3.61
N ALA A 112 -5.59 1.74 -2.29
CA ALA A 112 -6.39 1.00 -1.31
C ALA A 112 -7.86 1.45 -1.32
N ALA A 113 -8.10 2.76 -1.41
CA ALA A 113 -9.45 3.30 -1.47
C ALA A 113 -10.21 2.90 -2.75
N GLY A 114 -9.52 2.91 -3.89
CA GLY A 114 -10.07 2.44 -5.16
C GLY A 114 -10.26 0.91 -5.26
N GLY A 115 -9.61 0.15 -4.37
CA GLY A 115 -9.78 -1.30 -4.21
C GLY A 115 -10.84 -1.68 -3.16
N GLY A 116 -11.30 -0.73 -2.34
CA GLY A 116 -12.31 -0.98 -1.30
C GLY A 116 -11.76 -1.59 -0.02
N ASP A 117 -10.45 -1.57 0.19
CA ASP A 117 -9.82 -2.21 1.34
C ASP A 117 -9.80 -1.30 2.57
N ALA A 118 -10.86 -1.38 3.36
CA ALA A 118 -11.01 -0.60 4.58
C ALA A 118 -9.89 -0.87 5.62
N SER A 119 -9.30 -2.06 5.66
CA SER A 119 -8.25 -2.39 6.63
C SER A 119 -6.92 -1.73 6.27
N VAL A 120 -6.56 -1.73 5.00
CA VAL A 120 -5.37 -1.03 4.51
C VAL A 120 -5.56 0.48 4.57
N VAL A 121 -6.76 0.99 4.22
CA VAL A 121 -7.09 2.42 4.34
C VAL A 121 -6.95 2.89 5.78
N GLU A 122 -7.56 2.19 6.74
CA GLU A 122 -7.43 2.50 8.17
C GLU A 122 -5.96 2.53 8.60
N TRP A 123 -5.18 1.50 8.23
CA TRP A 123 -3.77 1.43 8.59
C TRP A 123 -2.98 2.60 8.00
N LEU A 124 -3.16 2.91 6.71
CA LEU A 124 -2.45 4.00 6.02
C LEU A 124 -2.76 5.37 6.64
N ILE A 125 -4.04 5.65 6.93
CA ILE A 125 -4.45 6.90 7.60
C ILE A 125 -3.75 7.01 8.96
N ASN A 126 -3.81 5.95 9.76
CA ASN A 126 -3.23 5.94 11.10
C ASN A 126 -1.70 6.08 11.10
N HIS A 127 -1.05 5.73 9.98
CA HIS A 127 0.41 5.85 9.78
C HIS A 127 0.83 7.09 8.99
N GLY A 128 -0.08 8.06 8.82
CA GLY A 128 0.24 9.38 8.27
C GLY A 128 0.20 9.46 6.75
N ALA A 129 -0.63 8.64 6.11
CA ALA A 129 -1.00 8.88 4.72
C ALA A 129 -1.68 10.25 4.56
N ASP A 130 -1.36 10.97 3.48
CA ASP A 130 -2.00 12.23 3.15
C ASP A 130 -3.39 11.97 2.56
N VAL A 131 -4.41 12.16 3.40
CA VAL A 131 -5.82 11.94 3.09
C VAL A 131 -6.33 12.89 2.01
N LEU A 132 -5.77 14.10 1.95
CA LEU A 132 -6.22 15.17 1.04
C LEU A 132 -5.36 15.27 -0.22
N ALA A 133 -4.35 14.40 -0.38
CA ALA A 133 -3.57 14.33 -1.60
C ALA A 133 -4.48 14.16 -2.82
N THR A 134 -4.12 14.81 -3.92
CA THR A 134 -4.80 14.69 -5.21
C THR A 134 -3.84 14.16 -6.26
N ASN A 135 -4.30 13.23 -7.08
CA ASN A 135 -3.58 12.81 -8.27
C ASN A 135 -3.61 13.91 -9.36
N GLU A 136 -2.95 13.69 -10.50
CA GLU A 136 -2.91 14.66 -11.61
C GLU A 136 -4.30 14.98 -12.19
N GLY A 137 -5.29 14.12 -11.98
CA GLY A 137 -6.69 14.33 -12.34
C GLY A 137 -7.51 15.08 -11.29
N GLY A 138 -6.88 15.55 -10.21
CA GLY A 138 -7.56 16.24 -9.10
C GLY A 138 -8.40 15.34 -8.21
N ARG A 139 -8.23 14.01 -8.29
CA ARG A 139 -9.03 13.05 -7.51
C ARG A 139 -8.34 12.71 -6.20
N THR A 140 -9.12 12.70 -5.10
CA THR A 140 -8.68 12.21 -3.78
C THR A 140 -9.00 10.72 -3.61
N ALA A 141 -8.47 10.11 -2.55
CA ALA A 141 -8.81 8.74 -2.19
C ALA A 141 -10.32 8.55 -1.98
N ARG A 142 -11.00 9.51 -1.34
CA ARG A 142 -12.45 9.42 -1.10
C ARG A 142 -13.25 9.41 -2.40
N MET A 143 -12.87 10.26 -3.37
CA MET A 143 -13.51 10.27 -4.69
C MET A 143 -13.36 8.92 -5.42
N MET A 144 -12.24 8.21 -5.23
CA MET A 144 -12.06 6.88 -5.82
C MET A 144 -12.95 5.82 -5.17
N ALA A 145 -13.17 5.92 -3.85
CA ALA A 145 -14.09 5.04 -3.13
C ALA A 145 -15.57 5.36 -3.45
N ASP A 146 -15.92 6.64 -3.59
CA ASP A 146 -17.26 7.12 -3.96
C ASP A 146 -17.73 6.55 -5.30
N ASP A 147 -16.85 6.53 -6.32
CA ASP A 147 -17.14 5.96 -7.65
C ASP A 147 -17.58 4.49 -7.62
N LYS A 148 -17.13 3.76 -6.60
CA LYS A 148 -17.36 2.33 -6.43
C LYS A 148 -18.34 2.01 -5.30
N PHE A 149 -18.80 3.02 -4.58
CA PHE A 149 -19.67 2.90 -3.42
C PHE A 149 -19.10 2.01 -2.30
N TYR A 150 -17.78 2.07 -2.05
CA TYR A 150 -17.15 1.36 -0.93
C TYR A 150 -17.44 2.07 0.39
N VAL A 151 -18.64 1.86 0.93
CA VAL A 151 -19.19 2.58 2.09
C VAL A 151 -18.24 2.60 3.29
N ASP A 152 -17.60 1.47 3.60
CA ASP A 152 -16.68 1.36 4.74
C ASP A 152 -15.46 2.28 4.58
N VAL A 153 -14.87 2.28 3.40
CA VAL A 153 -13.75 3.16 3.04
C VAL A 153 -14.18 4.62 3.02
N ILE A 154 -15.36 4.93 2.45
CA ILE A 154 -15.91 6.28 2.40
C ILE A 154 -16.08 6.84 3.83
N ASN A 155 -16.61 6.04 4.75
CA ASN A 155 -16.80 6.44 6.15
C ASN A 155 -15.46 6.71 6.84
N LEU A 156 -14.46 5.85 6.66
CA LEU A 156 -13.11 6.06 7.20
C LEU A 156 -12.48 7.35 6.67
N LEU A 157 -12.53 7.58 5.36
CA LEU A 157 -11.97 8.78 4.75
C LEU A 157 -12.74 10.04 5.17
N HIS A 158 -14.06 9.96 5.27
CA HIS A 158 -14.87 11.07 5.75
C HIS A 158 -14.55 11.44 7.21
N GLU A 159 -14.39 10.44 8.08
CA GLU A 159 -13.97 10.66 9.47
C GLU A 159 -12.59 11.35 9.53
N ALA A 160 -11.63 10.88 8.73
CA ALA A 160 -10.31 11.49 8.64
C ALA A 160 -10.36 12.94 8.11
N GLU A 161 -11.17 13.21 7.08
CA GLU A 161 -11.39 14.55 6.53
C GLU A 161 -11.97 15.52 7.58
N GLN A 162 -12.95 15.06 8.38
CA GLN A 162 -13.53 15.87 9.46
C GLN A 162 -12.49 16.22 10.54
N GLN A 163 -11.63 15.27 10.91
CA GLN A 163 -10.54 15.51 11.87
C GLN A 163 -9.51 16.51 11.34
N LEU A 164 -9.35 16.58 10.02
CA LEU A 164 -8.53 17.58 9.33
C LEU A 164 -9.23 18.95 9.17
N GLY A 165 -10.49 19.08 9.61
CA GLY A 165 -11.24 20.33 9.54
C GLY A 165 -11.84 20.64 8.15
N VAL A 166 -11.94 19.63 7.28
CA VAL A 166 -12.63 19.75 5.99
C VAL A 166 -14.14 19.71 6.24
N SER A 167 -14.83 20.78 5.89
CA SER A 167 -16.30 20.86 5.97
C SER A 167 -16.95 20.06 4.83
N VAL A 168 -18.18 19.58 5.07
CA VAL A 168 -19.01 18.82 4.10
C VAL A 168 -19.30 19.58 2.79
N ASP A 169 -19.14 20.90 2.77
CA ASP A 169 -19.32 21.77 1.61
C ASP A 169 -18.01 22.05 0.84
N GLY A 170 -16.91 21.41 1.22
CA GLY A 170 -15.58 21.62 0.62
C GLY A 170 -14.91 22.93 1.04
N SER A 171 -15.49 23.68 1.99
CA SER A 171 -14.82 24.85 2.57
C SER A 171 -13.80 24.39 3.63
N CYS A 172 -12.54 24.78 3.44
CA CYS A 172 -11.48 24.51 4.40
C CYS A 172 -11.52 25.58 5.49
N SER A 173 -11.93 25.22 6.71
CA SER A 173 -11.69 26.09 7.86
C SER A 173 -10.18 26.14 8.05
N SER A 174 -9.59 27.33 7.92
CA SER A 174 -8.15 27.55 7.83
C SER A 174 -7.42 27.36 9.17
N THR A 175 -7.57 26.18 9.77
CA THR A 175 -6.65 25.66 10.78
C THR A 175 -5.91 24.50 10.15
N HIS A 176 -4.77 24.78 9.52
CA HIS A 176 -3.75 23.78 9.19
C HIS A 176 -3.15 23.24 10.50
N GLY A 177 -4.00 22.60 11.31
CA GLY A 177 -3.59 21.87 12.49
C GLY A 177 -2.80 20.67 12.02
N VAL A 178 -1.63 20.49 12.61
CA VAL A 178 -0.66 19.39 12.42
C VAL A 178 -1.23 18.03 12.89
N ALA A 179 -2.56 17.88 12.91
CA ALA A 179 -3.23 16.70 13.40
C ALA A 179 -3.16 15.61 12.33
N LYS A 180 -2.42 14.53 12.63
CA LYS A 180 -2.53 13.30 11.86
C LYS A 180 -3.88 12.67 12.20
N PRO A 181 -4.79 12.48 11.24
CA PRO A 181 -6.06 11.83 11.51
C PRO A 181 -5.83 10.42 12.04
N GLN A 182 -6.75 9.95 12.87
CA GLN A 182 -6.79 8.58 13.38
C GLN A 182 -8.21 8.06 13.24
N VAL A 183 -8.37 6.94 12.56
CA VAL A 183 -9.68 6.33 12.27
C VAL A 183 -9.68 4.88 12.72
N VAL A 184 -10.88 4.35 12.97
CA VAL A 184 -11.04 2.94 13.35
C VAL A 184 -12.09 2.30 12.46
N ASN A 185 -11.78 1.16 11.85
CA ASN A 185 -12.75 0.40 11.11
C ASN A 185 -13.67 -0.38 12.06
N LEU A 186 -14.78 0.24 12.41
CA LEU A 186 -15.81 -0.33 13.30
C LEU A 186 -16.58 -1.50 12.69
N MET A 187 -16.37 -1.81 11.40
CA MET A 187 -17.04 -2.90 10.68
C MET A 187 -16.20 -4.18 10.57
N LYS A 188 -15.00 -4.22 11.17
CA LYS A 188 -14.23 -5.46 11.32
C LYS A 188 -15.07 -6.50 12.10
N PRO A 189 -15.23 -7.74 11.61
CA PRO A 189 -15.77 -8.80 12.45
C PRO A 189 -14.80 -8.97 13.63
N THR A 190 -15.28 -8.68 14.85
CA THR A 190 -14.55 -8.99 16.09
C THR A 190 -14.18 -10.46 16.07
N THR A 191 -12.91 -10.75 15.83
CA THR A 191 -12.38 -12.09 15.97
C THR A 191 -12.32 -12.36 17.48
N HIS A 192 -13.27 -13.18 17.96
CA HIS A 192 -13.26 -13.72 19.33
C HIS A 192 -12.28 -14.89 19.45
#